data_AF-H3GWM8-F1
#
_entry.id   AF-H3GWM8-F1
#
_cell.length_a   1.000
_cell.length_b   1.000
_cell.length_c   1.000
_cell.angle_alpha   90.00
_cell.angle_beta   90.00
_cell.angle_gamma   90.00
#
_symmetry.space_group_name_H-M   'P 1'
#
loop_
_entity.id
_entity.type
_entity.pdbx_description
1 polymer ?
#
loop_
_entity_poly.entity_id
_entity_poly.type
_entity_poly.pdbx_seq_one_letter_code
_entity_poly.pdbx_strand_id
1 'polypeptide(L)'
;MPLTNAQLRAEIDRLTQAMVDRSKVPSHLPKFTGKRGEDVREWLFQVENACRINGIAIEDASTRLPGIAGSAMEKPASGWFLHWSSTIRNEEHTWGVFREHVFQHFEASNYQSVLRERLQRLKQTADIETYNGDYSALIFRVEGMSVLDQVLNYANGLKPRTRSYVKLENPETLSDAMDLAVKYEVTHFVEDARDRQIRSDKKKTVGDDNEKQPRRFKGKPFRGKGRFKPRAKSESKETRTCYFCKKPGHVKADCYAWKNEQAKQGNDKPRQ
;
A
#
# COMPACT_ATOMS: atom_id res chain seq x y z
N MET A 1 1.12 38.85 57.62
CA MET A 1 1.71 37.70 58.34
C MET A 1 2.89 37.21 57.52
N PRO A 2 4.13 37.25 58.03
CA PRO A 2 5.28 36.70 57.32
C PRO A 2 5.10 35.19 57.12
N LEU A 3 5.51 34.67 55.96
CA LEU A 3 5.49 33.24 55.68
C LEU A 3 6.37 32.50 56.70
N THR A 4 5.86 31.39 57.21
CA THR A 4 6.65 30.51 58.07
C THR A 4 7.77 29.84 57.27
N ASN A 5 8.84 29.41 57.94
CA ASN A 5 9.95 28.69 57.30
C ASN A 5 9.49 27.44 56.54
N ALA A 6 8.40 26.79 56.97
CA ALA A 6 7.82 25.64 56.28
C ALA A 6 7.13 26.05 54.96
N GLN A 7 6.41 27.18 54.94
CA GLN A 7 5.76 27.70 53.73
C GLN A 7 6.79 28.18 52.70
N LEU A 8 7.88 28.80 53.14
CA LEU A 8 8.97 29.21 52.24
C LEU A 8 9.65 28.01 51.57
N ARG A 9 9.90 26.92 52.32
CA ARG A 9 10.46 25.68 51.74
C ARG A 9 9.53 25.04 50.72
N ALA A 10 8.24 24.93 51.04
CA ALA A 10 7.25 24.38 50.11
C ALA A 10 7.15 25.19 48.80
N GLU A 11 7.25 26.52 48.87
CA GLU A 11 7.25 27.37 47.68
C GLU A 11 8.53 27.20 46.85
N ILE A 12 9.70 27.10 47.49
CA ILE A 12 10.97 26.80 46.81
C ILE A 12 10.90 25.45 46.09
N ASP A 13 10.40 24.40 46.76
CA ASP A 13 10.27 23.08 46.17
C ASP A 13 9.30 23.09 44.98
N ARG A 14 8.17 23.82 45.10
CA ARG A 14 7.21 24.01 44.00
C ARG A 14 7.83 24.72 42.80
N LEU A 15 8.57 25.80 43.03
CA LEU A 15 9.24 26.55 41.95
C LEU A 15 10.34 25.71 41.30
N THR A 16 11.09 24.95 42.09
CA THR A 16 12.14 24.04 41.60
C THR A 16 11.52 22.93 40.75
N GLN A 17 10.44 22.33 41.21
CA GLN A 17 9.70 21.32 40.45
C GLN A 17 9.15 21.89 39.13
N ALA A 18 8.58 23.10 39.17
CA ALA A 18 8.10 23.78 37.96
C ALA A 18 9.24 24.10 36.97
N MET A 19 10.43 24.46 37.46
CA MET A 19 11.61 24.66 36.61
C MET A 19 12.12 23.36 35.99
N VAL A 20 12.14 22.27 36.74
CA VAL A 20 12.47 20.93 36.24
C VAL A 20 11.46 20.48 35.17
N ASP A 21 10.17 20.71 35.38
CA ASP A 21 9.13 20.33 34.42
C ASP A 21 9.19 21.16 33.13
N ARG A 22 9.63 22.42 33.21
CA ARG A 22 9.89 23.29 32.04
C ARG A 22 11.13 22.89 31.26
N SER A 23 12.13 22.25 31.87
CA SER A 23 13.37 21.84 31.20
C SER A 23 13.34 20.40 30.65
N LYS A 24 12.34 19.58 31.01
CA LYS A 24 12.16 18.22 30.47
C LYS A 24 11.95 18.21 28.95
N VAL A 25 12.94 17.78 28.17
CA VAL A 25 12.71 17.47 26.75
C VAL A 25 12.56 15.96 26.63
N PRO A 26 11.55 15.45 25.90
CA PRO A 26 11.42 14.02 25.67
C PRO A 26 12.73 13.43 25.12
N SER A 27 13.26 12.41 25.78
CA SER A 27 14.36 11.61 25.24
C SER A 27 13.84 10.78 24.07
N HIS A 28 14.58 10.72 22.95
CA HIS A 28 14.24 9.95 21.75
C HIS A 28 13.04 10.46 20.92
N LEU A 29 13.08 11.73 20.53
CA LEU A 29 12.15 12.26 19.52
C LEU A 29 12.41 11.63 18.14
N PRO A 30 11.35 11.35 17.37
CA PRO A 30 11.48 10.85 16.00
C PRO A 30 12.14 11.91 15.12
N LYS A 31 13.14 11.50 14.33
CA LYS A 31 13.86 12.40 13.43
C LYS A 31 13.04 12.69 12.19
N PHE A 32 13.10 13.94 11.71
CA PHE A 32 12.41 14.36 10.49
C PHE A 32 13.35 15.11 9.57
N THR A 33 13.51 14.63 8.34
CA THR A 33 14.40 15.27 7.36
C THR A 33 13.64 16.17 6.40
N GLY A 34 12.32 16.01 6.28
CA GLY A 34 11.47 16.73 5.33
C GLY A 34 11.66 16.26 3.89
N LYS A 35 12.23 15.05 3.69
CA LYS A 35 12.44 14.48 2.36
C LYS A 35 11.15 13.87 1.81
N ARG A 36 11.09 13.74 0.49
CA ARG A 36 10.00 13.03 -0.19
C ARG A 36 9.85 11.61 0.36
N GLY A 37 8.64 11.27 0.77
CA GLY A 37 8.29 9.95 1.32
C GLY A 37 8.08 9.94 2.82
N GLU A 38 8.55 10.95 3.55
CA GLU A 38 8.19 11.14 4.96
C GLU A 38 6.78 11.73 5.07
N ASP A 39 6.00 11.28 6.06
CA ASP A 39 4.67 11.81 6.36
C ASP A 39 4.80 12.77 7.55
N VAL A 40 4.63 14.05 7.28
CA VAL A 40 4.76 15.11 8.29
C VAL A 40 3.66 15.05 9.36
N ARG A 41 2.46 14.54 9.02
CA ARG A 41 1.37 14.36 10.00
C ARG A 41 1.72 13.25 10.97
N GLU A 42 2.23 12.14 10.45
CA GLU A 42 2.68 11.02 11.28
C GLU A 42 3.82 11.45 12.21
N TRP A 43 4.81 12.18 11.69
CA TRP A 43 5.92 12.68 12.51
C TRP A 43 5.45 13.63 13.61
N LEU A 44 4.60 14.62 13.30
CA LEU A 44 4.05 15.54 14.31
C LEU A 44 3.27 14.78 15.38
N PHE A 45 2.45 13.80 14.99
CA PHE A 45 1.72 12.97 15.93
C PHE A 45 2.66 12.21 16.89
N GLN A 46 3.76 11.66 16.38
CA GLN A 46 4.76 10.97 17.20
C GLN A 46 5.47 11.92 18.17
N VAL A 47 5.79 13.15 17.75
CA VAL A 47 6.34 14.20 18.62
C VAL A 47 5.34 14.56 19.72
N GLU A 48 4.08 14.81 19.38
CA GLU A 48 3.04 15.11 20.36
C GLU A 48 2.84 13.95 21.35
N ASN A 49 2.87 12.71 20.88
CA ASN A 49 2.76 11.55 21.75
C ASN A 49 3.94 11.44 22.73
N ALA A 50 5.17 11.65 22.25
CA ALA A 50 6.35 11.70 23.10
C ALA A 50 6.24 12.80 24.17
N CYS A 51 5.75 13.98 23.79
CA CYS A 51 5.46 15.08 24.72
C CYS A 51 4.41 14.69 25.78
N ARG A 52 3.28 14.09 25.38
CA ARG A 52 2.23 13.64 26.31
C ARG A 52 2.76 12.63 27.34
N ILE A 53 3.55 11.65 26.90
CA ILE A 53 4.17 10.64 27.79
C ILE A 53 5.10 11.31 28.82
N ASN A 54 5.74 12.43 28.45
CA ASN A 54 6.62 13.20 29.32
C ASN A 54 5.89 14.30 30.12
N GLY A 55 4.56 14.28 30.16
CA GLY A 55 3.74 15.23 30.93
C GLY A 55 3.68 16.63 30.33
N ILE A 56 3.97 16.77 29.02
CA ILE A 56 3.89 18.04 28.30
C ILE A 56 2.51 18.13 27.64
N ALA A 57 1.71 19.12 28.04
CA ALA A 57 0.41 19.38 27.45
C ALA A 57 0.54 19.83 25.98
N ILE A 58 -0.36 19.33 25.14
CA ILE A 58 -0.43 19.67 23.71
C ILE A 58 -1.52 20.72 23.54
N GLU A 59 -1.11 21.98 23.56
CA GLU A 59 -1.99 23.14 23.43
C GLU A 59 -1.50 24.02 22.28
N ASP A 60 -2.41 24.54 21.47
CA ASP A 60 -2.05 25.39 20.33
C ASP A 60 -1.29 26.65 20.75
N ALA A 61 -1.57 27.18 21.94
CA ALA A 61 -0.88 28.35 22.50
C ALA A 61 0.53 28.05 23.03
N SER A 62 0.96 26.79 23.08
CA SER A 62 2.25 26.40 23.67
C SER A 62 3.42 26.93 22.86
N THR A 63 4.29 27.71 23.50
CA THR A 63 5.52 28.25 22.90
C THR A 63 6.72 27.31 23.00
N ARG A 64 6.58 26.23 23.76
CA ARG A 64 7.64 25.24 23.98
C ARG A 64 7.68 24.16 22.90
N LEU A 65 6.50 23.74 22.41
CA LEU A 65 6.40 22.63 21.46
C LEU A 65 7.13 22.87 20.13
N PRO A 66 7.13 24.08 19.53
CA PRO A 66 7.92 24.36 18.34
C PRO A 66 9.42 24.10 18.54
N GLY A 67 9.98 24.47 19.70
CA GLY A 67 11.38 24.21 20.04
C GLY A 67 11.69 22.71 20.18
N ILE A 68 10.78 21.96 20.81
CA ILE A 68 10.90 20.50 20.95
C ILE A 68 10.89 19.84 19.57
N ALA A 69 9.88 20.15 18.73
CA ALA A 69 9.77 19.61 17.38
C ALA A 69 10.98 20.01 16.52
N GLY A 70 11.40 21.27 16.56
CA GLY A 70 12.56 21.79 15.85
C GLY A 70 13.87 21.08 16.22
N SER A 71 14.04 20.67 17.48
CA SER A 71 15.21 19.88 17.92
C SER A 71 15.28 18.47 17.32
N ALA A 72 14.14 17.97 16.83
CA ALA A 72 14.02 16.67 16.17
C ALA A 72 14.11 16.76 14.64
N MET A 73 14.14 17.97 14.07
CA MET A 73 14.31 18.19 12.64
C MET A 73 15.80 18.09 12.25
N GLU A 74 16.09 17.31 11.22
CA GLU A 74 17.41 17.10 10.64
C GLU A 74 17.51 17.76 9.27
N LYS A 75 18.71 17.83 8.70
CA LYS A 75 18.91 18.41 7.37
C LYS A 75 18.16 17.60 6.30
N PRO A 76 17.42 18.26 5.37
CA PRO A 76 17.31 19.71 5.18
C PRO A 76 16.26 20.45 6.04
N ALA A 77 15.28 19.76 6.64
CA ALA A 77 14.19 20.37 7.40
C ALA A 77 14.64 21.32 8.53
N SER A 78 15.77 21.04 9.19
CA SER A 78 16.32 21.94 10.22
C SER A 78 16.63 23.36 9.69
N GLY A 79 16.96 23.50 8.40
CA GLY A 79 17.19 24.80 7.77
C GLY A 79 15.91 25.60 7.61
N TRP A 80 14.79 24.93 7.31
CA TRP A 80 13.47 25.56 7.30
C TRP A 80 13.06 26.02 8.70
N PHE A 81 13.31 25.21 9.74
CA PHE A 81 13.01 25.59 11.12
C PHE A 81 13.76 26.85 11.54
N LEU A 82 15.05 26.94 11.20
CA LEU A 82 15.84 28.14 11.44
C LEU A 82 15.21 29.37 10.75
N HIS A 83 14.84 29.23 9.47
CA HIS A 83 14.17 30.31 8.74
C HIS A 83 12.85 30.72 9.39
N TRP A 84 11.96 29.78 9.70
CA TRP A 84 10.69 30.02 10.39
C TRP A 84 10.89 30.74 11.72
N SER A 85 11.81 30.26 12.57
CA SER A 85 12.09 30.86 13.88
C SER A 85 12.64 32.30 13.79
N SER A 86 13.32 32.64 12.69
CA SER A 86 13.90 33.97 12.48
C SER A 86 12.94 34.98 11.84
N THR A 87 11.93 34.50 11.12
CA THR A 87 11.05 35.35 10.29
C THR A 87 9.70 35.57 10.95
N ILE A 88 9.20 34.60 11.71
CA ILE A 88 7.94 34.72 12.45
C ILE A 88 8.16 35.50 13.74
N ARG A 89 7.21 36.37 14.11
CA ARG A 89 7.27 37.14 15.36
C ARG A 89 7.28 36.21 16.56
N ASN A 90 8.05 36.51 17.60
CA ASN A 90 8.16 35.66 18.79
C ASN A 90 6.81 35.36 19.46
N GLU A 91 5.87 36.30 19.44
CA GLU A 91 4.49 36.12 19.95
C GLU A 91 3.69 35.05 19.18
N GLU A 92 4.07 34.79 17.94
CA GLU A 92 3.44 33.83 17.04
C GLU A 92 4.18 32.48 17.03
N HIS A 93 5.22 32.30 17.87
CA HIS A 93 5.91 31.01 18.05
C HIS A 93 5.09 30.04 18.88
N THR A 94 3.82 29.88 18.53
CA THR A 94 2.87 28.98 19.18
C THR A 94 2.77 27.66 18.40
N TRP A 95 2.33 26.60 19.05
CA TRP A 95 2.19 25.28 18.43
C TRP A 95 1.22 25.29 17.24
N GLY A 96 0.11 26.02 17.35
CA GLY A 96 -0.87 26.13 16.26
C GLY A 96 -0.28 26.74 14.99
N VAL A 97 0.43 27.88 15.12
CA VAL A 97 1.10 28.55 13.99
C VAL A 97 2.22 27.68 13.42
N PHE A 98 2.98 27.02 14.28
CA PHE A 98 4.03 26.09 13.84
C PHE A 98 3.44 24.94 13.01
N ARG A 99 2.39 24.27 13.49
CA ARG A 99 1.73 23.16 12.77
C ARG A 99 1.25 23.60 11.40
N GLU A 100 0.58 24.75 11.34
CA GLU A 100 0.08 25.31 10.07
C GLU A 100 1.22 25.50 9.07
N HIS A 101 2.32 26.16 9.47
CA HIS A 101 3.45 26.40 8.57
C HIS A 101 4.21 25.11 8.23
N VAL A 102 4.31 24.15 9.15
CA VAL A 102 4.89 22.83 8.89
C VAL A 102 4.09 22.10 7.82
N PHE A 103 2.76 22.11 7.90
CA PHE A 103 1.91 21.52 6.87
C PHE A 103 2.06 22.27 5.55
N GLN A 104 1.98 23.59 5.53
CA GLN A 104 2.14 24.37 4.30
C GLN A 104 3.48 24.11 3.57
N HIS A 105 4.56 23.84 4.31
CA HIS A 105 5.87 23.62 3.72
C HIS A 105 6.17 22.16 3.35
N PHE A 106 5.80 21.21 4.22
CA PHE A 106 6.19 19.80 4.08
C PHE A 106 5.04 18.88 3.66
N GLU A 107 3.78 19.29 3.82
CA GLU A 107 2.65 18.55 3.26
C GLU A 107 2.55 18.85 1.76
N ALA A 108 2.48 17.78 0.96
CA ALA A 108 2.22 17.95 -0.45
C ALA A 108 0.82 18.53 -0.65
N SER A 109 0.66 19.57 -1.47
CA SER A 109 -0.66 20.17 -1.75
C SER A 109 -1.69 19.19 -2.31
N ASN A 110 -1.23 18.05 -2.85
CA ASN A 110 -2.06 16.94 -3.33
C ASN A 110 -2.11 15.74 -2.38
N TYR A 111 -1.78 15.89 -1.09
CA TYR A 111 -1.68 14.80 -0.10
C TYR A 111 -2.92 13.88 -0.09
N GLN A 112 -4.10 14.46 0.08
CA GLN A 112 -5.37 13.72 0.07
C GLN A 112 -5.62 13.00 -1.26
N SER A 113 -5.27 13.62 -2.40
CA SER A 113 -5.38 13.00 -3.72
C SER A 113 -4.42 11.81 -3.87
N VAL A 114 -3.19 11.93 -3.39
CA VAL A 114 -2.19 10.86 -3.41
C VAL A 114 -2.63 9.67 -2.55
N LEU A 115 -3.19 9.91 -1.37
CA LEU A 115 -3.73 8.84 -0.52
C LEU A 115 -4.88 8.09 -1.22
N ARG A 116 -5.83 8.83 -1.82
CA ARG A 116 -6.94 8.23 -2.56
C ARG A 116 -6.49 7.46 -3.79
N GLU A 117 -5.51 7.99 -4.54
CA GLU A 117 -4.91 7.28 -5.68
C GLU A 117 -4.21 5.98 -5.24
N ARG A 118 -3.49 6.02 -4.11
CA ARG A 118 -2.86 4.82 -3.52
C ARG A 118 -3.90 3.79 -3.11
N LEU A 119 -4.99 4.20 -2.44
CA LEU A 119 -6.09 3.29 -2.08
C LEU A 119 -6.71 2.61 -3.29
N GLN A 120 -7.01 3.36 -4.35
CA GLN A 120 -7.60 2.81 -5.57
C GLN A 120 -6.68 1.79 -6.26
N ARG A 121 -5.36 2.04 -6.22
CA ARG A 121 -4.33 1.17 -6.79
C ARG A 121 -3.95 0.00 -5.89
N LEU A 122 -4.25 0.07 -4.59
CA LEU A 122 -3.90 -0.98 -3.64
C LEU A 122 -4.64 -2.27 -3.99
N LYS A 123 -3.87 -3.35 -4.18
CA LYS A 123 -4.38 -4.70 -4.47
C LYS A 123 -3.79 -5.70 -3.50
N GLN A 124 -4.60 -6.67 -3.07
CA GLN A 124 -4.16 -7.79 -2.25
C GLN A 124 -3.24 -8.70 -3.08
N THR A 125 -1.92 -8.51 -2.94
CA THR A 125 -0.88 -9.33 -3.58
C THR A 125 -0.36 -10.44 -2.66
N ALA A 126 -0.39 -10.20 -1.35
CA ALA A 126 0.08 -11.11 -0.31
C ALA A 126 -1.10 -11.78 0.42
N ASP A 127 -0.95 -12.08 1.70
CA ASP A 127 -2.00 -12.52 2.61
C ASP A 127 -2.97 -11.37 2.97
N ILE A 128 -4.06 -11.74 3.63
CA ILE A 128 -5.13 -10.79 3.98
C ILE A 128 -4.72 -9.82 5.09
N GLU A 129 -3.87 -10.23 6.03
CA GLU A 129 -3.45 -9.39 7.15
C GLU A 129 -2.57 -8.24 6.65
N THR A 130 -1.60 -8.56 5.77
CA THR A 130 -0.76 -7.56 5.10
C THR A 130 -1.62 -6.55 4.33
N TYR A 131 -2.61 -7.03 3.55
CA TYR A 131 -3.50 -6.15 2.79
C TYR A 131 -4.37 -5.25 3.70
N ASN A 132 -4.91 -5.80 4.80
CA ASN A 132 -5.66 -5.03 5.78
C ASN A 132 -4.77 -3.95 6.43
N GLY A 133 -3.53 -4.28 6.77
CA GLY A 133 -2.54 -3.33 7.29
C GLY A 133 -2.26 -2.19 6.32
N ASP A 134 -1.95 -2.51 5.06
CA ASP A 134 -1.67 -1.51 4.02
C ASP A 134 -2.90 -0.62 3.74
N TYR A 135 -4.10 -1.20 3.72
CA TYR A 135 -5.33 -0.46 3.51
C TYR A 135 -5.63 0.48 4.68
N SER A 136 -5.55 -0.04 5.92
CA SER A 136 -5.77 0.74 7.16
C SER A 136 -4.75 1.88 7.29
N ALA A 137 -3.49 1.61 6.96
CA ALA A 137 -2.46 2.64 6.97
C ALA A 137 -2.83 3.83 6.07
N LEU A 138 -3.50 3.61 4.94
CA LEU A 138 -3.92 4.69 4.04
C LEU A 138 -5.25 5.32 4.46
N ILE A 139 -6.28 4.51 4.72
CA ILE A 139 -7.67 4.98 4.88
C ILE A 139 -7.85 5.88 6.10
N PHE A 140 -7.14 5.61 7.20
CA PHE A 140 -7.26 6.41 8.43
C PHE A 140 -6.70 7.83 8.30
N ARG A 141 -5.95 8.11 7.22
CA ARG A 141 -5.43 9.44 6.90
C ARG A 141 -6.27 10.19 5.85
N VAL A 142 -7.24 9.51 5.24
CA VAL A 142 -8.12 10.11 4.23
C VAL A 142 -9.27 10.84 4.92
N GLU A 143 -9.46 12.09 4.55
CA GLU A 143 -10.52 12.93 5.08
C GLU A 143 -11.76 12.84 4.17
N GLY A 144 -12.97 12.85 4.76
CA GLY A 144 -14.23 12.99 4.02
C GLY A 144 -14.63 11.85 3.07
N MET A 145 -14.03 10.65 3.18
CA MET A 145 -14.45 9.49 2.39
C MET A 145 -15.66 8.81 3.03
N SER A 146 -16.74 8.62 2.25
CA SER A 146 -17.95 7.95 2.73
C SER A 146 -17.67 6.51 3.13
N VAL A 147 -18.37 5.97 4.14
CA VAL A 147 -18.20 4.56 4.58
C VAL A 147 -18.42 3.60 3.40
N LEU A 148 -19.40 3.88 2.55
CA LEU A 148 -19.66 3.14 1.32
C LEU A 148 -18.43 3.08 0.41
N ASP A 149 -17.78 4.22 0.17
CA ASP A 149 -16.58 4.28 -0.66
C ASP A 149 -15.39 3.59 0.00
N GLN A 150 -15.27 3.65 1.33
CA GLN A 150 -14.23 2.93 2.07
C GLN A 150 -14.41 1.42 1.89
N VAL A 151 -15.62 0.89 2.03
CA VAL A 151 -15.94 -0.54 1.84
C VAL A 151 -15.74 -0.94 0.38
N LEU A 152 -16.22 -0.13 -0.56
CA LEU A 152 -16.15 -0.43 -1.98
C LEU A 152 -14.70 -0.45 -2.48
N ASN A 153 -13.87 0.52 -2.11
CA ASN A 153 -12.46 0.55 -2.48
C ASN A 153 -11.70 -0.66 -1.89
N TYR A 154 -11.95 -0.99 -0.62
CA TYR A 154 -11.39 -2.17 0.04
C TYR A 154 -11.76 -3.45 -0.73
N ALA A 155 -13.06 -3.69 -0.94
CA ALA A 155 -13.53 -4.88 -1.63
C ALA A 155 -12.97 -4.97 -3.07
N ASN A 156 -12.81 -3.85 -3.76
CA ASN A 156 -12.23 -3.80 -5.11
C ASN A 156 -10.73 -4.09 -5.17
N GLY A 157 -10.02 -3.99 -4.04
CA GLY A 157 -8.61 -4.34 -3.95
C GLY A 157 -8.36 -5.81 -3.58
N LEU A 158 -9.34 -6.52 -3.02
CA LEU A 158 -9.25 -7.93 -2.69
C LEU A 158 -9.07 -8.85 -3.91
N LYS A 159 -8.52 -10.05 -3.67
CA LYS A 159 -8.46 -11.15 -4.66
C LYS A 159 -9.87 -11.51 -5.15
N PRO A 160 -10.04 -11.99 -6.40
CA PRO A 160 -11.36 -12.18 -7.00
C PRO A 160 -12.33 -13.04 -6.20
N ARG A 161 -11.84 -14.12 -5.56
CA ARG A 161 -12.65 -15.03 -4.74
C ARG A 161 -13.14 -14.36 -3.46
N THR A 162 -12.21 -13.83 -2.66
CA THR A 162 -12.48 -13.08 -1.42
C THR A 162 -13.38 -11.87 -1.68
N ARG A 163 -13.11 -11.11 -2.75
CA ARG A 163 -13.96 -10.00 -3.19
C ARG A 163 -15.40 -10.41 -3.44
N SER A 164 -15.61 -11.55 -4.11
CA SER A 164 -16.96 -12.00 -4.47
C SER A 164 -17.77 -12.34 -3.21
N TYR A 165 -17.13 -12.99 -2.24
CA TYR A 165 -17.73 -13.28 -0.95
C TYR A 165 -18.07 -12.00 -0.17
N VAL A 166 -17.09 -11.08 0.00
CA VAL A 166 -17.32 -9.82 0.74
C VAL A 166 -18.44 -8.98 0.10
N LYS A 167 -18.49 -8.91 -1.24
CA LYS A 167 -19.57 -8.17 -1.93
C LYS A 167 -20.95 -8.83 -1.82
N LEU A 168 -21.01 -10.16 -1.73
CA LEU A 168 -22.26 -10.89 -1.57
C LEU A 168 -22.89 -10.60 -0.19
N GLU A 169 -22.06 -10.57 0.84
CA GLU A 169 -22.47 -10.32 2.22
C GLU A 169 -22.82 -8.85 2.49
N ASN A 170 -22.45 -7.94 1.59
CA ASN A 170 -22.80 -6.52 1.62
C ASN A 170 -22.56 -5.83 3.00
N PRO A 171 -21.30 -5.80 3.48
CA PRO A 171 -20.97 -5.20 4.76
C PRO A 171 -21.27 -3.70 4.80
N GLU A 172 -21.79 -3.23 5.93
CA GLU A 172 -22.12 -1.81 6.16
C GLU A 172 -20.90 -1.00 6.60
N THR A 173 -19.90 -1.65 7.19
CA THR A 173 -18.68 -1.00 7.69
C THR A 173 -17.39 -1.59 7.12
N LEU A 174 -16.31 -0.82 7.18
CA LEU A 174 -14.98 -1.30 6.80
C LEU A 174 -14.52 -2.46 7.69
N SER A 175 -14.86 -2.44 8.98
CA SER A 175 -14.52 -3.51 9.92
C SER A 175 -15.20 -4.82 9.52
N ASP A 176 -16.50 -4.78 9.23
CA ASP A 176 -17.25 -5.97 8.80
C ASP A 176 -16.67 -6.53 7.50
N ALA A 177 -16.29 -5.65 6.56
CA ALA A 177 -15.66 -6.07 5.31
C ALA A 177 -14.31 -6.78 5.54
N MET A 178 -13.50 -6.27 6.47
CA MET A 178 -12.22 -6.88 6.85
C MET A 178 -12.42 -8.23 7.55
N ASP A 179 -13.38 -8.32 8.47
CA ASP A 179 -13.70 -9.56 9.18
C ASP A 179 -14.21 -10.65 8.23
N LEU A 180 -15.07 -10.28 7.27
CA LEU A 180 -15.54 -11.18 6.22
C LEU A 180 -14.40 -11.68 5.34
N ALA A 181 -13.45 -10.80 4.98
CA ALA A 181 -12.31 -11.18 4.17
C ALA A 181 -11.39 -12.18 4.91
N VAL A 182 -11.11 -11.93 6.20
CA VAL A 182 -10.35 -12.85 7.06
C VAL A 182 -11.08 -14.18 7.19
N LYS A 183 -12.38 -14.17 7.50
CA LYS A 183 -13.22 -15.37 7.61
C LYS A 183 -13.17 -16.22 6.33
N TYR A 184 -13.25 -15.57 5.17
CA TYR A 184 -13.17 -16.26 3.88
C TYR A 184 -11.79 -16.94 3.69
N GLU A 185 -10.71 -16.20 3.95
CA GLU A 185 -9.35 -16.71 3.75
C GLU A 185 -9.05 -17.87 4.70
N VAL A 186 -9.43 -17.78 5.99
CA VAL A 186 -9.25 -18.89 6.95
C VAL A 186 -9.98 -20.16 6.51
N THR A 187 -11.19 -20.03 5.96
CA THR A 187 -12.02 -21.18 5.56
C THR A 187 -11.64 -21.76 4.19
N HIS A 188 -11.03 -20.97 3.30
CA HIS A 188 -10.80 -21.36 1.90
C HIS A 188 -9.31 -21.41 1.48
N PHE A 189 -8.36 -20.81 2.20
CA PHE A 189 -6.92 -20.92 1.89
C PHE A 189 -6.25 -22.17 2.46
N VAL A 190 -6.85 -22.85 3.43
CA VAL A 190 -6.38 -24.19 3.87
C VAL A 190 -6.50 -25.21 2.72
N GLU A 191 -7.43 -25.00 1.79
CA GLU A 191 -7.61 -25.86 0.62
C GLU A 191 -6.64 -25.53 -0.51
N ASP A 192 -6.33 -24.26 -0.75
CA ASP A 192 -5.50 -23.81 -1.88
C ASP A 192 -4.02 -24.27 -1.74
N ALA A 193 -3.52 -24.38 -0.51
CA ALA A 193 -2.21 -24.97 -0.22
C ALA A 193 -2.18 -26.49 -0.49
N ARG A 194 -3.25 -27.20 -0.12
CA ARG A 194 -3.41 -28.63 -0.41
C ARG A 194 -3.53 -28.89 -1.90
N ASP A 195 -4.27 -28.06 -2.63
CA ASP A 195 -4.45 -28.17 -4.07
C ASP A 195 -3.17 -27.90 -4.86
N ARG A 196 -2.34 -26.95 -4.41
CA ARG A 196 -1.00 -26.72 -4.98
C ARG A 196 -0.05 -27.88 -4.71
N GLN A 197 -0.13 -28.50 -3.53
CA GLN A 197 0.67 -29.66 -3.18
C GLN A 197 0.26 -30.89 -3.99
N ILE A 198 -1.05 -31.14 -4.14
CA ILE A 198 -1.61 -32.19 -5.00
C ILE A 198 -1.17 -31.99 -6.46
N ARG A 199 -1.20 -30.75 -6.99
CA ARG A 199 -0.73 -30.46 -8.36
C ARG A 199 0.78 -30.58 -8.53
N SER A 200 1.56 -30.26 -7.50
CA SER A 200 3.01 -30.48 -7.45
C SER A 200 3.34 -31.97 -7.47
N ASP A 201 2.65 -32.76 -6.66
CA ASP A 201 2.90 -34.19 -6.54
C ASP A 201 2.42 -34.96 -7.79
N LYS A 202 1.30 -34.56 -8.40
CA LYS A 202 0.86 -35.09 -9.69
C LYS A 202 1.81 -34.79 -10.84
N LYS A 203 2.63 -33.72 -10.72
CA LYS A 203 3.66 -33.36 -11.70
C LYS A 203 4.96 -34.15 -11.49
N LYS A 204 5.21 -34.67 -10.27
CA LYS A 204 6.34 -35.54 -9.95
C LYS A 204 6.10 -37.01 -10.32
N THR A 205 4.86 -37.47 -10.42
CA THR A 205 4.53 -38.88 -10.72
C THR A 205 4.39 -39.22 -12.22
N VAL A 206 4.61 -38.28 -13.15
CA VAL A 206 4.44 -38.50 -14.61
C VAL A 206 5.75 -38.31 -15.38
N GLY A 207 6.90 -38.49 -14.72
CA GLY A 207 8.20 -38.35 -15.38
C GLY A 207 9.27 -39.17 -14.69
N ASP A 208 9.16 -40.49 -14.77
CA ASP A 208 10.29 -41.38 -14.55
C ASP A 208 10.40 -42.33 -15.76
N ASP A 209 11.35 -41.98 -16.63
CA ASP A 209 12.20 -42.90 -17.38
C ASP A 209 13.14 -42.02 -18.22
N ASN A 210 14.32 -41.70 -17.68
CA ASN A 210 15.60 -42.20 -18.20
C ASN A 210 16.78 -41.44 -17.57
N GLU A 211 17.70 -42.25 -17.09
CA GLU A 211 18.96 -41.93 -16.45
C GLU A 211 20.02 -41.43 -17.46
N LYS A 212 20.85 -40.44 -17.09
CA LYS A 212 22.34 -40.44 -17.18
C LYS A 212 22.99 -39.04 -17.29
N GLN A 213 23.70 -38.71 -16.21
CA GLN A 213 25.01 -38.03 -16.08
C GLN A 213 25.27 -36.57 -16.51
N PRO A 214 26.19 -35.87 -15.78
CA PRO A 214 26.45 -34.44 -15.94
C PRO A 214 27.60 -34.18 -16.92
N ARG A 215 27.47 -33.20 -17.83
CA ARG A 215 28.62 -32.70 -18.59
C ARG A 215 28.69 -31.17 -18.71
N ARG A 216 29.70 -30.66 -18.01
CA ARG A 216 30.65 -29.56 -18.32
C ARG A 216 30.18 -28.44 -19.26
N PHE A 217 30.11 -27.26 -18.66
CA PHE A 217 30.34 -25.96 -19.30
C PHE A 217 31.61 -25.96 -20.16
N LYS A 218 31.47 -25.60 -21.43
CA LYS A 218 32.55 -25.07 -22.28
C LYS A 218 31.92 -24.10 -23.29
N GLY A 219 32.42 -22.86 -23.31
CA GLY A 219 31.84 -21.77 -24.07
C GLY A 219 32.42 -21.56 -25.47
N LYS A 220 31.62 -20.76 -26.22
CA LYS A 220 31.92 -19.88 -27.38
C LYS A 220 32.15 -20.56 -28.75
N PRO A 221 31.90 -19.89 -29.91
CA PRO A 221 31.66 -18.46 -30.11
C PRO A 221 30.48 -18.06 -31.04
N PHE A 222 30.27 -16.75 -31.06
CA PHE A 222 29.34 -15.95 -31.86
C PHE A 222 29.71 -15.92 -33.35
N ARG A 223 28.74 -16.15 -34.26
CA ARG A 223 28.62 -15.48 -35.58
C ARG A 223 27.32 -15.86 -36.31
N GLY A 224 26.60 -14.84 -36.80
CA GLY A 224 26.03 -14.86 -38.15
C GLY A 224 24.53 -15.16 -38.32
N LYS A 225 23.74 -14.09 -38.43
CA LYS A 225 22.60 -13.86 -39.35
C LYS A 225 21.80 -15.08 -39.87
N GLY A 226 20.49 -15.07 -39.63
CA GLY A 226 19.52 -15.48 -40.66
C GLY A 226 18.28 -16.24 -40.19
N ARG A 227 17.12 -15.64 -40.49
CA ARG A 227 15.77 -16.23 -40.62
C ARG A 227 15.06 -16.77 -39.37
N PHE A 228 14.04 -16.01 -38.97
CA PHE A 228 12.87 -16.48 -38.21
C PHE A 228 12.36 -17.82 -38.77
N LYS A 229 12.30 -18.85 -37.92
CA LYS A 229 11.50 -20.07 -38.17
C LYS A 229 10.10 -19.86 -37.57
N PRO A 230 9.02 -20.25 -38.26
CA PRO A 230 7.67 -20.16 -37.71
C PRO A 230 7.50 -21.18 -36.57
N ARG A 231 6.90 -20.70 -35.49
CA ARG A 231 6.60 -21.42 -34.25
C ARG A 231 5.67 -22.60 -34.55
N ALA A 232 6.10 -23.82 -34.21
CA ALA A 232 5.26 -25.00 -34.23
C ALA A 232 4.05 -24.78 -33.30
N LYS A 233 2.83 -24.99 -33.83
CA LYS A 233 1.58 -24.92 -33.08
C LYS A 233 1.56 -26.06 -32.07
N SER A 234 1.40 -25.72 -30.80
CA SER A 234 1.06 -26.67 -29.73
C SER A 234 -0.27 -27.34 -30.07
N GLU A 235 -0.28 -28.67 -30.14
CA GLU A 235 -1.49 -29.49 -30.19
C GLU A 235 -2.29 -29.31 -28.88
N SER A 236 -3.15 -28.29 -28.84
CA SER A 236 -4.25 -28.30 -27.88
C SER A 236 -5.33 -29.22 -28.41
N LYS A 237 -5.69 -30.26 -27.64
CA LYS A 237 -6.87 -31.11 -27.90
C LYS A 237 -8.14 -30.25 -27.81
N GLU A 238 -8.47 -29.56 -28.92
CA GLU A 238 -9.65 -28.71 -29.08
C GLU A 238 -10.90 -29.61 -29.10
N THR A 239 -11.62 -29.70 -27.99
CA THR A 239 -12.83 -30.54 -27.86
C THR A 239 -14.09 -29.89 -28.44
N ARG A 240 -13.98 -28.68 -29.02
CA ARG A 240 -15.13 -27.92 -29.51
C ARG A 240 -15.63 -28.46 -30.86
N THR A 241 -16.95 -28.44 -31.03
CA THR A 241 -17.63 -28.83 -32.28
C THR A 241 -17.80 -27.62 -33.19
N CYS A 242 -17.45 -27.78 -34.46
CA CYS A 242 -17.59 -26.73 -35.45
C CYS A 242 -19.06 -26.39 -35.69
N TYR A 243 -19.45 -25.13 -35.48
CA TYR A 243 -20.83 -24.68 -35.68
C TYR A 243 -21.33 -24.78 -37.13
N PHE A 244 -20.42 -24.84 -38.12
CA PHE A 244 -20.75 -24.96 -39.54
C PHE A 244 -20.91 -26.41 -39.99
N CYS A 245 -19.88 -27.24 -39.88
CA CYS A 245 -19.92 -28.64 -40.36
C CYS A 245 -20.34 -29.67 -39.29
N LYS A 246 -20.59 -29.23 -38.05
CA LYS A 246 -21.00 -30.06 -36.90
C LYS A 246 -20.02 -31.18 -36.51
N LYS A 247 -18.77 -31.17 -36.99
CA LYS A 247 -17.72 -32.13 -36.60
C LYS A 247 -16.91 -31.62 -35.39
N PRO A 248 -16.55 -32.48 -34.42
CA PRO A 248 -15.68 -32.12 -33.30
C PRO A 248 -14.22 -31.92 -33.76
N GLY A 249 -13.40 -31.27 -32.92
CA GLY A 249 -11.97 -31.13 -33.14
C GLY A 249 -11.50 -29.79 -33.73
N HIS A 250 -12.43 -28.89 -34.09
CA HIS A 250 -12.11 -27.57 -34.64
C HIS A 250 -13.29 -26.59 -34.51
N VAL A 251 -13.01 -25.28 -34.58
CA VAL A 251 -14.02 -24.21 -34.60
C VAL A 251 -14.28 -23.72 -36.04
N LYS A 252 -15.36 -22.94 -36.26
CA LYS A 252 -15.75 -22.45 -37.60
C LYS A 252 -14.61 -21.72 -38.33
N ALA A 253 -13.75 -20.99 -37.62
CA ALA A 253 -12.61 -20.28 -38.19
C ALA A 253 -11.59 -21.22 -38.87
N ASP A 254 -11.48 -22.46 -38.38
CA ASP A 254 -10.54 -23.47 -38.87
C ASP A 254 -11.23 -24.55 -39.72
N CYS A 255 -12.51 -24.38 -40.04
CA CYS A 255 -13.27 -25.36 -40.80
C CYS A 255 -12.93 -25.33 -42.30
N TYR A 256 -12.42 -26.45 -42.82
CA TYR A 256 -12.07 -26.59 -44.24
C TYR A 256 -13.28 -26.41 -45.18
N ALA A 257 -14.44 -26.96 -44.81
CA ALA A 257 -15.68 -26.82 -45.59
C ALA A 257 -16.13 -25.34 -45.69
N TRP A 258 -16.04 -24.59 -44.59
CA TRP A 258 -16.37 -23.16 -44.55
C TRP A 258 -15.42 -22.32 -45.41
N LYS A 259 -14.11 -22.64 -45.42
CA LYS A 259 -13.13 -21.94 -46.26
C LYS A 259 -13.35 -22.20 -47.76
N ASN A 260 -13.69 -23.42 -48.14
CA ASN A 260 -14.01 -23.75 -49.54
C ASN A 260 -15.29 -23.07 -50.02
N GLU A 261 -16.29 -22.90 -49.15
CA GLU A 261 -17.54 -22.22 -49.52
C GLU A 261 -17.36 -20.72 -49.69
N GLN A 262 -16.55 -20.08 -48.84
CA GLN A 262 -16.14 -18.69 -49.05
C GLN A 262 -15.35 -18.49 -50.35
N ALA A 263 -14.48 -19.44 -50.71
CA ALA A 263 -13.73 -19.38 -51.97
C ALA A 263 -14.64 -19.48 -53.20
N LYS A 264 -15.76 -20.21 -53.10
CA LYS A 264 -16.77 -20.26 -54.17
C LYS A 264 -17.57 -18.95 -54.27
N GLN A 265 -17.95 -18.36 -53.14
CA GLN A 265 -18.69 -17.08 -53.11
C GLN A 265 -17.82 -15.87 -53.51
N GLY A 266 -16.50 -15.97 -53.41
CA GLY A 266 -15.56 -14.92 -53.83
C GLY A 266 -15.33 -14.82 -55.35
N ASN A 267 -15.73 -15.84 -56.13
CA ASN A 267 -15.55 -15.88 -57.58
C ASN A 267 -16.75 -15.34 -58.38
N ASP A 268 -17.88 -15.02 -57.72
CA ASP A 268 -19.12 -14.53 -58.35
C ASP A 268 -19.34 -13.01 -58.17
N LYS A 269 -18.27 -12.21 -58.11
CA LYS A 269 -18.38 -10.75 -58.23
C LYS A 269 -17.90 -10.29 -59.61
N PRO A 270 -18.78 -9.77 -60.49
CA PRO A 270 -18.35 -9.14 -61.73
C PRO A 270 -17.47 -7.95 -61.40
N ARG A 271 -16.27 -7.88 -62.00
CA ARG A 271 -15.51 -6.63 -62.08
C ARG A 271 -16.32 -5.66 -62.94
N GLN A 272 -16.93 -4.66 -62.31
CA GLN A 272 -17.22 -3.37 -62.92
C GLN A 272 -16.19 -2.36 -62.43
#